data_AF-A0A4U9HQM4-F1
#
_entry.id   AF-A0A4U9HQM4-F1
#
_cell.length_a   1.000
_cell.length_b   1.000
_cell.length_c   1.000
_cell.angle_alpha   90.00
_cell.angle_beta   90.00
_cell.angle_gamma   90.00
#
_symmetry.space_group_name_H-M   'P 1'
#
loop_
_entity.id
_entity.type
_entity.pdbx_description
1 polymer ?
#
loop_
_entity_poly.entity_id
_entity_poly.type
_entity_poly.pdbx_seq_one_letter_code
_entity_poly.pdbx_strand_id
1 'polypeptide(L)'
;MTGEKWLQIEFEFFLEHHLDFSAKRELRAITDKRHQSGRQHVIVDLIFRKKRTRLDKFIYVEFKLAKRATELVDSIATDLIKNYEVVNSHFAKAKQKRRSIWGVGFYRDFSPLTVNRADERLNG
;
A
#
# COMPACT_ATOMS: atom_id res chain seq x y z
N MET A 1 9.71 7.00 -16.02
CA MET A 1 8.57 6.95 -15.08
C MET A 1 7.88 5.61 -15.28
N THR A 2 7.69 4.81 -14.23
CA THR A 2 6.99 3.52 -14.32
C THR A 2 5.48 3.73 -14.31
N GLY A 3 4.70 2.77 -14.83
CA GLY A 3 3.23 2.83 -14.77
C GLY A 3 2.69 2.92 -13.33
N GLU A 4 3.36 2.25 -12.38
CA GLU A 4 3.04 2.31 -10.96
C GLU A 4 3.18 3.72 -10.38
N LYS A 5 4.30 4.42 -10.67
CA LYS A 5 4.53 5.78 -10.18
C LYS A 5 3.56 6.80 -10.81
N TRP A 6 3.19 6.61 -12.08
CA TRP A 6 2.15 7.43 -12.71
C TRP A 6 0.80 7.25 -12.01
N LEU A 7 0.40 6.00 -11.75
CA LEU A 7 -0.85 5.71 -11.03
C LEU A 7 -0.86 6.32 -9.63
N GLN A 8 0.25 6.26 -8.89
CA GLN A 8 0.35 6.90 -7.59
C GLN A 8 0.03 8.40 -7.68
N ILE A 9 0.67 9.12 -8.63
CA ILE A 9 0.49 10.57 -8.85
C ILE A 9 -0.97 10.89 -9.20
N GLU A 10 -1.53 10.19 -10.19
CA GLU A 10 -2.89 10.43 -10.64
C GLU A 10 -3.92 10.14 -9.54
N PHE A 11 -3.69 9.09 -8.74
CA PHE A 11 -4.61 8.74 -7.67
C PHE A 11 -4.55 9.73 -6.50
N GLU A 12 -3.37 10.25 -6.16
CA GLU A 12 -3.24 11.39 -5.22
C GLU A 12 -4.02 12.60 -5.74
N PHE A 13 -3.79 12.99 -7.00
CA PHE A 13 -4.48 14.11 -7.62
C PHE A 13 -6.00 13.94 -7.57
N PHE A 14 -6.49 12.76 -7.97
CA PHE A 14 -7.91 12.43 -7.95
C PHE A 14 -8.51 12.51 -6.54
N LEU A 15 -7.83 11.95 -5.55
CA LEU A 15 -8.26 12.00 -4.15
C LEU A 15 -8.35 13.43 -3.61
N GLU A 16 -7.46 14.33 -4.00
CA GLU A 16 -7.42 15.69 -3.45
C GLU A 16 -8.34 16.69 -4.14
N HIS A 17 -8.56 16.52 -5.46
CA HIS A 17 -9.26 17.47 -6.32
C HIS A 17 -10.66 17.02 -6.71
N HIS A 18 -10.88 15.73 -6.89
CA HIS A 18 -12.17 15.18 -7.28
C HIS A 18 -12.91 14.54 -6.11
N LEU A 19 -12.17 14.13 -5.07
CA LEU A 19 -12.72 13.64 -3.83
C LEU A 19 -12.35 14.59 -2.67
N ASP A 20 -13.16 14.58 -1.60
CA ASP A 20 -12.88 15.41 -0.42
C ASP A 20 -11.88 14.70 0.53
N PHE A 21 -10.73 14.26 -0.01
CA PHE A 21 -9.68 13.57 0.75
C PHE A 21 -8.38 14.37 0.75
N SER A 22 -7.61 14.23 1.83
CA SER A 22 -6.23 14.71 1.89
C SER A 22 -5.32 13.50 1.74
N ALA A 23 -4.41 13.57 0.77
CA ALA A 23 -3.55 12.48 0.38
C ALA A 23 -2.07 12.91 0.46
N LYS A 24 -1.17 11.95 0.66
CA LYS A 24 0.28 12.16 0.65
C LYS A 24 0.97 10.92 0.10
N ARG A 25 1.79 11.11 -0.93
CA ARG A 25 2.65 10.04 -1.47
C ARG A 25 4.00 9.91 -0.77
N GLU A 26 4.63 8.75 -0.99
CA GLU A 26 6.03 8.44 -0.65
C GLU A 26 6.38 8.76 0.82
N LEU A 27 5.48 8.41 1.75
CA LEU A 27 5.68 8.73 3.16
C LEU A 27 6.71 7.79 3.78
N ARG A 28 7.81 8.36 4.27
CA ARG A 28 8.81 7.61 5.02
C ARG A 28 8.31 7.24 6.41
N ALA A 29 8.16 5.94 6.63
CA ALA A 29 7.91 5.31 7.91
C ALA A 29 9.23 5.00 8.64
N ILE A 30 9.38 5.43 9.90
CA ILE A 30 10.56 5.17 10.75
C ILE A 30 10.20 4.08 11.76
N THR A 31 10.70 2.86 11.55
CA THR A 31 10.52 1.77 12.51
C THR A 31 11.08 2.11 13.89
N ASP A 32 10.37 1.69 14.94
CA ASP A 32 10.81 1.91 16.32
C ASP A 32 11.98 0.98 16.65
N LYS A 33 13.05 1.54 17.23
CA LYS A 33 14.39 0.92 17.36
C LYS A 33 14.45 -0.32 18.27
N ARG A 34 13.32 -0.79 18.81
CA ARG A 34 13.26 -1.83 19.85
C ARG A 34 13.08 -3.26 19.31
N HIS A 35 12.77 -3.43 18.02
CA HIS A 35 12.74 -4.74 17.36
C HIS A 35 13.89 -4.83 16.32
N GLN A 36 15.09 -5.18 16.79
CA GLN A 36 16.31 -5.45 15.97
C GLN A 36 15.98 -6.29 14.72
N SER A 37 16.63 -6.22 13.54
CA SER A 37 17.99 -5.89 13.14
C SER A 37 17.95 -5.41 11.67
N GLY A 38 18.75 -4.40 11.32
CA GLY A 38 18.78 -3.83 9.97
C GLY A 38 17.87 -2.60 9.80
N ARG A 39 18.49 -1.46 9.48
CA ARG A 39 17.77 -0.21 9.13
C ARG A 39 16.85 -0.49 7.95
N GLN A 40 15.54 -0.34 8.09
CA GLN A 40 14.68 -0.18 6.91
C GLN A 40 13.57 0.83 7.20
N HIS A 41 13.79 2.05 6.71
CA HIS A 41 12.70 2.98 6.49
C HIS A 41 11.75 2.35 5.47
N VAL A 42 10.49 2.13 5.82
CA VAL A 42 9.47 1.73 4.84
C VAL A 42 8.95 2.99 4.18
N ILE A 43 8.88 3.01 2.86
CA ILE A 43 8.25 4.11 2.12
C ILE A 43 6.89 3.59 1.69
N VAL A 44 5.84 4.19 2.23
CA VAL A 44 4.47 3.87 1.82
C VAL A 44 4.16 4.66 0.56
N ASP A 45 3.60 4.00 -0.45
CA ASP A 45 3.27 4.64 -1.72
C ASP A 45 2.30 5.81 -1.55
N LEU A 46 1.20 5.57 -0.80
CA LEU A 46 0.17 6.59 -0.57
C LEU A 46 -0.52 6.39 0.79
N ILE A 47 -0.75 7.51 1.49
CA ILE A 47 -1.70 7.58 2.60
C ILE A 47 -2.76 8.63 2.32
N PHE A 48 -3.99 8.39 2.74
CA PHE A 48 -5.04 9.40 2.63
C PHE A 48 -6.09 9.29 3.73
N ARG A 49 -6.83 10.37 3.93
CA ARG A 49 -7.99 10.42 4.83
C ARG A 49 -9.03 11.38 4.30
N LYS A 50 -10.29 11.19 4.70
CA LYS A 50 -11.34 12.15 4.38
C LYS A 50 -11.03 13.49 5.07
N LYS A 51 -11.27 14.60 4.39
CA LYS A 51 -11.17 15.92 5.01
C LYS A 51 -12.27 16.06 6.06
N ARG A 52 -12.06 16.92 7.07
CA ARG A 52 -13.03 17.21 8.16
C ARG A 52 -13.43 16.01 9.03
N THR A 53 -12.77 14.87 8.92
CA THR A 53 -12.89 13.74 9.86
C THR A 53 -11.69 13.69 10.81
N ARG A 54 -11.64 12.67 11.70
CA ARG A 54 -10.51 12.45 12.64
C ARG A 54 -9.17 12.61 11.92
N LEU A 55 -8.36 13.56 12.40
CA LEU A 55 -7.16 14.03 11.71
C LEU A 55 -5.99 13.04 11.75
N ASP A 56 -6.02 12.11 12.72
CA ASP A 56 -4.94 11.15 12.97
C ASP A 56 -5.17 9.80 12.30
N LYS A 57 -6.32 9.54 11.65
CA LYS A 57 -6.62 8.21 11.07
C LYS A 57 -6.53 8.20 9.56
N PHE A 58 -5.57 7.44 9.03
CA PHE A 58 -5.30 7.35 7.59
C PHE A 58 -5.52 5.93 7.04
N ILE A 59 -5.95 5.87 5.79
CA ILE A 59 -5.95 4.67 4.94
C ILE A 59 -4.61 4.62 4.22
N TYR A 60 -4.00 3.45 4.18
CA TYR A 60 -2.69 3.21 3.59
C TYR A 60 -2.88 2.34 2.36
N VAL A 61 -2.22 2.70 1.28
CA VAL A 61 -2.28 1.96 0.02
C VAL A 61 -0.86 1.72 -0.48
N GLU A 62 -0.58 0.47 -0.81
CA GLU A 62 0.59 0.05 -1.57
C GLU A 62 0.13 -0.38 -2.97
N PHE A 63 0.78 0.13 -4.00
CA PHE A 63 0.51 -0.23 -5.38
C PHE A 63 1.51 -1.26 -5.86
N LYS A 64 1.04 -2.24 -6.63
CA LYS A 64 1.90 -3.22 -7.29
C LYS A 64 1.51 -3.42 -8.73
N LEU A 65 2.51 -3.39 -9.60
CA LEU A 65 2.39 -3.82 -10.99
C LEU A 65 3.26 -5.06 -11.24
N ALA A 66 2.64 -6.17 -11.62
CA ALA A 66 3.34 -7.40 -11.99
C ALA A 66 3.09 -7.76 -13.46
N LYS A 67 3.88 -8.71 -13.98
CA LYS A 67 3.56 -9.31 -15.29
C LYS A 67 2.42 -10.31 -15.15
N ARG A 68 2.53 -11.23 -14.19
CA ARG A 68 1.57 -12.33 -13.96
C ARG A 68 0.79 -12.12 -12.67
N ALA A 69 -0.43 -12.64 -12.63
CA ALA A 69 -1.29 -12.53 -11.46
C ALA A 69 -0.76 -13.27 -10.21
N THR A 70 -0.13 -14.44 -10.37
CA THR A 70 0.48 -15.15 -9.22
C THR A 70 1.61 -14.37 -8.58
N GLU A 71 2.45 -13.75 -9.40
CA GLU A 71 3.56 -12.88 -8.96
C GLU A 71 3.00 -11.64 -8.23
N LEU A 72 1.90 -11.08 -8.72
CA LEU A 72 1.21 -9.99 -8.06
C LEU A 72 0.73 -10.38 -6.66
N VAL A 73 0.00 -11.50 -6.55
CA VAL A 73 -0.53 -11.99 -5.26
C VAL A 73 0.60 -12.24 -4.27
N ASP A 74 1.66 -12.94 -4.68
CA ASP A 74 2.80 -13.23 -3.81
C ASP A 74 3.50 -11.93 -3.35
N SER A 75 3.65 -10.95 -4.26
CA SER A 75 4.27 -9.66 -3.93
C SER A 75 3.44 -8.84 -2.95
N ILE A 76 2.12 -8.79 -3.14
CA ILE A 76 1.20 -8.08 -2.24
C ILE A 76 1.14 -8.77 -0.88
N ALA A 77 1.04 -10.11 -0.85
CA ALA A 77 1.01 -10.85 0.41
C ALA A 77 2.30 -10.64 1.22
N THR A 78 3.46 -10.73 0.57
CA THR A 78 4.75 -10.50 1.21
C THR A 78 4.85 -9.10 1.81
N ASP A 79 4.44 -8.08 1.04
CA ASP A 79 4.52 -6.70 1.49
C ASP A 79 3.49 -6.37 2.56
N LEU A 80 2.26 -6.91 2.46
CA LEU A 80 1.25 -6.73 3.50
C LEU A 80 1.69 -7.36 4.82
N ILE A 81 2.30 -8.55 4.81
CA ILE A 81 2.82 -9.21 6.04
C ILE A 81 3.94 -8.38 6.65
N LYS A 82 4.94 -7.98 5.84
CA LYS A 82 6.08 -7.16 6.32
C LYS A 82 5.63 -5.80 6.84
N ASN A 83 4.74 -5.15 6.08
CA ASN A 83 4.21 -3.85 6.43
C ASN A 83 3.27 -3.96 7.62
N TYR A 84 2.59 -5.08 7.86
CA TYR A 84 1.70 -5.21 9.01
C TYR A 84 2.44 -4.94 10.33
N GLU A 85 3.60 -5.54 10.55
CA GLU A 85 4.37 -5.36 11.78
C GLU A 85 5.05 -3.99 11.88
N VAL A 86 5.66 -3.54 10.78
CA VAL A 86 6.35 -2.24 10.71
C VAL A 86 5.36 -1.08 10.84
N VAL A 87 4.25 -1.14 10.11
CA VAL A 87 3.23 -0.09 10.10
C VAL A 87 2.48 -0.10 11.44
N ASN A 88 2.19 -1.25 12.03
CA ASN A 88 1.58 -1.29 13.37
C ASN A 88 2.50 -0.67 14.44
N SER A 89 3.80 -0.99 14.43
CA SER A 89 4.74 -0.50 15.44
C SER A 89 5.10 0.97 15.28
N HIS A 90 5.43 1.41 14.06
CA HIS A 90 5.81 2.80 13.80
C HIS A 90 4.63 3.76 14.00
N PHE A 91 3.45 3.42 13.47
CA PHE A 91 2.32 4.35 13.47
C PHE A 91 1.44 4.27 14.72
N ALA A 92 1.67 3.32 15.62
CA ALA A 92 1.10 3.39 16.98
C ALA A 92 1.62 4.61 17.75
N LYS A 93 2.84 5.06 17.47
CA LYS A 93 3.49 6.22 18.11
C LYS A 93 3.51 7.48 17.26
N ALA A 94 3.24 7.38 15.95
CA ALA A 94 3.19 8.52 15.05
C ALA A 94 1.85 9.28 15.15
N LYS A 95 1.87 10.56 14.74
CA LYS A 95 0.65 11.40 14.62
C LYS A 95 -0.30 10.92 13.51
N GLN A 96 0.19 10.09 12.60
CA GLN A 96 -0.57 9.48 11.50
C GLN A 96 -0.84 8.02 11.87
N LYS A 97 -1.93 7.75 12.59
CA LYS A 97 -2.35 6.41 12.96
C LYS A 97 -3.02 5.69 11.80
N ARG A 98 -2.81 4.39 11.74
CA ARG A 98 -3.43 3.51 10.75
C ARG A 98 -4.90 3.25 11.07
N ARG A 99 -5.77 3.43 10.08
CA ARG A 99 -7.16 2.94 10.07
C ARG A 99 -7.25 1.59 9.37
N SER A 100 -6.68 1.49 8.17
CA SER A 100 -6.63 0.26 7.36
C SER A 100 -5.44 0.33 6.40
N ILE A 101 -5.02 -0.83 5.91
CA ILE A 101 -3.99 -0.98 4.88
C ILE A 101 -4.56 -1.81 3.74
N TRP A 102 -4.26 -1.43 2.51
CA TRP A 102 -4.73 -2.08 1.30
C TRP A 102 -3.56 -2.26 0.34
N GLY A 103 -3.44 -3.46 -0.23
CA GLY A 103 -2.60 -3.70 -1.40
C GLY A 103 -3.47 -3.63 -2.65
N VAL A 104 -3.13 -2.76 -3.59
CA VAL A 104 -3.85 -2.61 -4.86
C VAL A 104 -2.92 -3.04 -5.99
N GLY A 105 -3.32 -4.10 -6.67
CA GLY A 105 -2.49 -4.76 -7.66
C GLY A 105 -3.04 -4.73 -9.08
N PHE A 106 -2.14 -4.58 -10.04
CA PHE A 106 -2.42 -4.72 -11.46
C PHE A 106 -1.44 -5.72 -12.08
N TYR A 107 -1.92 -6.51 -13.03
CA TYR A 107 -1.09 -7.42 -13.81
C TYR A 107 -1.38 -7.25 -15.29
N ARG A 108 -0.47 -7.73 -16.16
CA ARG A 108 -0.55 -7.51 -17.62
C ARG A 108 -0.88 -8.76 -18.42
N ASP A 109 -0.63 -9.94 -17.86
CA ASP A 109 -0.92 -11.22 -18.48
C ASP A 109 -2.29 -11.74 -18.02
N PHE A 110 -3.29 -11.55 -18.89
CA PHE A 110 -4.68 -11.95 -18.69
C PHE A 110 -5.02 -13.28 -19.38
N SER A 111 -4.03 -14.13 -19.66
CA SER A 111 -4.33 -15.45 -20.21
C SER A 111 -5.20 -16.26 -19.23
N PRO A 112 -6.14 -17.09 -19.71
CA PRO A 112 -7.03 -17.85 -18.82
C PRO A 112 -6.28 -18.69 -17.77
N LEU A 113 -5.10 -19.20 -18.12
CA LEU A 113 -4.24 -19.96 -17.21
C LEU A 113 -3.71 -19.10 -16.05
N THR A 114 -3.30 -17.86 -16.28
CA THR A 114 -2.78 -16.99 -15.22
C THR A 114 -3.90 -16.48 -14.30
N VAL A 115 -5.08 -16.23 -14.86
CA VAL A 115 -6.27 -15.83 -14.09
C VAL A 115 -6.72 -16.97 -13.17
N ASN A 116 -6.94 -18.18 -13.69
CA ASN A 116 -7.38 -19.33 -12.89
C ASN A 116 -6.42 -19.65 -11.74
N ARG A 117 -5.10 -19.58 -11.97
CA ARG A 117 -4.09 -19.79 -10.93
C ARG A 117 -4.10 -18.71 -9.85
N ALA A 118 -4.49 -17.48 -10.19
CA ALA A 118 -4.63 -16.42 -9.20
C ALA A 118 -5.87 -16.65 -8.33
N ASP A 119 -6.98 -17.05 -8.94
CA ASP A 119 -8.21 -17.38 -8.22
C ASP A 119 -8.00 -18.56 -7.25
N GLU A 120 -7.31 -19.62 -7.69
CA GLU A 120 -6.93 -20.74 -6.80
C GLU A 120 -6.13 -20.28 -5.59
N ARG A 121 -5.19 -19.34 -5.79
CA ARG A 121 -4.28 -18.85 -4.75
C ARG A 121 -4.92 -17.82 -3.81
N LEU A 122 -6.01 -17.20 -4.23
CA LEU A 122 -6.82 -16.30 -3.40
C LEU A 122 -7.90 -17.04 -2.59
N ASN A 123 -8.36 -18.19 -3.10
CA ASN A 123 -9.42 -19.00 -2.48
C ASN A 123 -8.90 -20.18 -1.63
N GLY A 124 -7.61 -20.52 -1.72
CA GLY A 124 -6.95 -21.52 -0.88
C GLY A 124 -6.34 -20.92 0.37
#